data_AF-A0A1I5EEY2-F1
#
_entry.id   AF-A0A1I5EEY2-F1
#
_cell.length_a   1.000
_cell.length_b   1.000
_cell.length_c   1.000
_cell.angle_alpha   90.00
_cell.angle_beta   90.00
_cell.angle_gamma   90.00
#
_symmetry.space_group_name_H-M   'P 1'
#
loop_
_entity.id
_entity.type
_entity.pdbx_description
1 polymer ?
#
loop_
_entity_poly.entity_id
_entity_poly.type
_entity_poly.pdbx_seq_one_letter_code
_entity_poly.pdbx_strand_id
1 'polypeptide(L)'
;MRSTMPAMTSVGDDPGLPRPAEMSGELRRMALHLETAAVLELRAQRTADPRQVAVLRRRAEQRRQEAARLRERLAACGMALPPRPDRAPAPTAAAP
;
A
#
# COMPACT_ATOMS: atom_id res chain seq x y z
N MET A 1 7.65 -48.49 -31.19
CA MET A 1 6.71 -47.49 -31.75
C MET A 1 6.41 -46.47 -30.67
N ARG A 2 6.38 -45.19 -31.05
CA ARG A 2 6.20 -43.99 -30.22
C ARG A 2 4.74 -43.80 -29.77
N SER A 3 4.60 -43.01 -28.68
CA SER A 3 3.41 -42.26 -28.24
C SER A 3 2.34 -43.11 -27.52
N THR A 4 1.71 -42.64 -26.43
CA THR A 4 1.20 -41.28 -26.20
C THR A 4 1.01 -41.00 -24.71
N MET A 5 1.60 -39.92 -24.18
CA MET A 5 0.96 -39.15 -23.10
C MET A 5 -0.11 -38.25 -23.74
N PRO A 6 -1.19 -37.89 -23.02
CA PRO A 6 -1.14 -36.58 -22.37
C PRO A 6 -1.61 -36.62 -20.92
N ALA A 7 -0.77 -36.03 -20.08
CA ALA A 7 -1.15 -35.52 -18.77
C ALA A 7 -2.29 -34.51 -18.95
N MET A 8 -3.47 -34.86 -18.43
CA MET A 8 -4.56 -33.92 -18.20
C MET A 8 -4.53 -33.47 -16.74
N THR A 9 -3.53 -32.67 -16.40
CA THR A 9 -3.64 -31.75 -15.26
C THR A 9 -3.84 -30.36 -15.84
N SER A 10 -5.03 -30.15 -16.41
CA SER A 10 -5.56 -28.80 -16.57
C SER A 10 -6.09 -28.38 -15.20
N VAL A 11 -5.16 -28.01 -14.31
CA VAL A 11 -5.50 -27.10 -13.23
C VAL A 11 -5.74 -25.78 -13.94
N GLY A 12 -7.02 -25.53 -14.24
CA GLY A 12 -7.49 -24.20 -14.58
C GLY A 12 -7.14 -23.32 -13.41
N ASP A 13 -6.03 -22.59 -13.54
CA ASP A 13 -5.78 -21.35 -12.81
C ASP A 13 -6.84 -20.37 -13.33
N ASP A 14 -8.06 -20.51 -12.80
CA ASP A 14 -9.12 -19.53 -12.98
C ASP A 14 -8.60 -18.24 -12.35
N PRO A 15 -8.46 -17.12 -13.08
CA PRO A 15 -8.17 -15.81 -12.50
C PRO A 15 -9.41 -15.28 -11.79
N GLY A 16 -10.06 -16.13 -10.99
CA GLY A 16 -11.17 -15.84 -10.13
C GLY A 16 -10.64 -15.05 -8.95
N LEU A 17 -10.98 -13.76 -8.95
CA LEU A 17 -10.92 -12.78 -7.87
C LEU A 17 -10.22 -13.23 -6.58
N PRO A 18 -9.22 -12.47 -6.07
CA PRO A 18 -8.45 -12.86 -4.89
C PRO A 18 -9.35 -13.22 -3.72
N ARG A 19 -8.96 -14.24 -2.96
CA ARG A 19 -9.82 -14.75 -1.88
C ARG A 19 -10.02 -13.66 -0.81
N PRO A 20 -11.16 -13.62 -0.09
CA PRO A 20 -11.41 -12.61 0.95
C PRO A 20 -10.30 -12.50 2.02
N ALA A 21 -9.63 -13.61 2.35
CA ALA A 21 -8.49 -13.64 3.27
C ALA A 21 -7.25 -12.92 2.69
N GLU A 22 -7.00 -13.06 1.39
CA GLU A 22 -5.91 -12.37 0.68
C GLU A 22 -6.18 -10.86 0.62
N MET A 23 -7.42 -10.47 0.30
CA MET A 23 -7.84 -9.07 0.34
C MET A 23 -7.67 -8.46 1.73
N SER A 24 -8.06 -9.19 2.79
CA SER A 24 -7.86 -8.76 4.18
C SER A 24 -6.37 -8.60 4.52
N GLY A 25 -5.52 -9.51 4.03
CA GLY A 25 -4.06 -9.40 4.17
C GLY A 25 -3.47 -8.21 3.42
N GLU A 26 -4.02 -7.84 2.26
CA GLU A 26 -3.62 -6.66 1.50
C GLU A 26 -4.05 -5.36 2.17
N LEU A 27 -5.27 -5.30 2.72
CA LEU A 27 -5.74 -4.16 3.52
C LEU A 27 -4.85 -3.95 4.75
N ARG A 28 -4.51 -5.03 5.47
CA ARG A 28 -3.59 -4.96 6.62
C ARG A 28 -2.19 -4.47 6.19
N ARG A 29 -1.66 -4.97 5.07
CA ARG A 29 -0.37 -4.51 4.54
C ARG A 29 -0.41 -3.04 4.12
N MET A 30 -1.50 -2.60 3.49
CA MET A 30 -1.70 -1.21 3.12
C MET A 30 -1.69 -0.32 4.37
N ALA A 31 -2.48 -0.65 5.39
CA ALA A 31 -2.52 0.09 6.66
C ALA A 31 -1.13 0.19 7.31
N LEU A 32 -0.38 -0.92 7.37
CA LEU A 32 0.98 -0.94 7.91
C LEU A 32 1.93 0.01 7.17
N HIS A 33 1.84 0.08 5.83
CA HIS A 33 2.62 1.04 5.07
C HIS A 33 2.24 2.49 5.39
N LEU A 34 0.94 2.78 5.59
CA LEU A 34 0.48 4.11 5.96
C LEU A 34 0.97 4.53 7.34
N GLU A 35 0.88 3.65 8.32
CA GLU A 35 1.36 3.86 9.69
C GLU A 35 2.87 4.06 9.70
N THR A 36 3.61 3.22 8.97
CA THR A 36 5.07 3.35 8.87
C THR A 36 5.46 4.70 8.25
N ALA A 37 4.75 5.15 7.20
CA ALA A 37 4.98 6.46 6.60
C ALA A 37 4.79 7.59 7.63
N ALA A 38 3.71 7.54 8.42
CA ALA A 38 3.42 8.54 9.45
C ALA A 38 4.50 8.57 10.54
N VAL A 39 4.97 7.39 11.00
CA VAL A 39 6.06 7.30 11.98
C VAL A 39 7.36 7.88 11.43
N LEU A 40 7.69 7.60 10.17
CA LEU A 40 8.88 8.13 9.52
C LEU A 40 8.83 9.66 9.38
N GLU A 41 7.66 10.23 9.05
CA GLU A 41 7.48 11.69 9.02
C GLU A 41 7.60 12.32 10.40
N LEU A 42 6.99 11.71 11.43
CA LEU A 42 7.11 12.21 12.79
C LEU A 42 8.57 12.18 13.27
N ARG A 43 9.32 11.14 12.92
CA ARG A 43 10.76 11.08 13.21
C ARG A 43 11.50 12.18 12.46
N ALA A 44 11.22 12.39 11.18
CA ALA A 44 11.85 13.44 10.39
C ALA A 44 11.60 14.85 10.98
N GLN A 45 10.43 15.10 11.57
CA GLN A 45 10.13 16.37 12.25
C GLN A 45 10.95 16.59 13.53
N ARG A 46 11.42 15.50 14.16
CA ARG A 46 12.19 15.53 15.42
C ARG A 46 13.71 15.40 15.20
N THR A 47 14.17 15.22 13.96
CA THR A 47 15.59 15.02 13.63
C THR A 47 16.25 16.34 13.21
N ALA A 48 17.38 16.67 13.81
CA ALA A 48 18.14 17.89 13.49
C ALA A 48 19.06 17.74 12.26
N ASP A 49 19.58 16.54 11.99
CA ASP A 49 20.47 16.30 10.84
C ASP A 49 19.67 16.32 9.52
N PRO A 50 19.92 17.29 8.61
CA PRO A 50 19.17 17.42 7.37
C PRO A 50 19.33 16.22 6.43
N ARG A 51 20.47 15.51 6.48
CA ARG A 51 20.68 14.30 5.66
C ARG A 51 19.77 13.17 6.12
N GLN A 52 19.64 12.99 7.43
CA GLN A 52 18.72 12.01 8.01
C GLN A 52 17.25 12.37 7.74
N VAL A 53 16.88 13.65 7.84
CA VAL A 53 15.53 14.12 7.48
C VAL A 53 15.19 13.75 6.04
N ALA A 54 16.10 14.00 5.09
CA ALA A 54 15.89 13.66 3.69
C ALA A 54 15.67 12.15 3.47
N VAL A 55 16.47 11.31 4.14
CA VAL A 55 16.31 9.84 4.07
C VAL A 55 14.97 9.39 4.65
N LEU A 56 14.58 9.92 5.82
CA LEU A 56 13.32 9.56 6.48
C LEU A 56 12.11 9.95 5.62
N ARG A 57 12.11 11.18 5.07
CA ARG A 57 11.06 11.65 4.16
C ARG A 57 10.97 10.81 2.89
N ARG A 58 12.11 10.48 2.26
CA ARG A 58 12.15 9.60 1.09
C ARG A 58 11.56 8.22 1.39
N ARG A 59 11.88 7.65 2.56
CA ARG A 59 11.33 6.35 2.96
C ARG A 59 9.82 6.43 3.25
N ALA A 60 9.35 7.51 3.88
CA ALA A 60 7.92 7.73 4.09
C ALA A 60 7.16 7.77 2.76
N GLU A 61 7.71 8.47 1.78
CA GLU A 61 7.16 8.55 0.43
C GLU A 61 7.11 7.18 -0.26
N GLN A 62 8.20 6.39 -0.19
CA GLN A 62 8.20 5.02 -0.69
C GLN A 62 7.09 4.17 -0.07
N ARG A 63 6.87 4.28 1.25
CA ARG A 63 5.77 3.56 1.91
C ARG A 63 4.40 4.00 1.40
N ARG A 64 4.19 5.29 1.13
CA ARG A 64 2.94 5.78 0.53
C ARG A 64 2.71 5.22 -0.87
N GLN A 65 3.76 5.14 -1.68
CA GLN A 65 3.69 4.57 -3.03
C GLN A 65 3.32 3.09 -3.00
N GLU A 66 3.92 2.28 -2.11
CA GLU A 66 3.53 0.87 -1.96
C GLU A 66 2.06 0.72 -1.54
N ALA A 67 1.58 1.58 -0.64
CA ALA A 67 0.19 1.57 -0.25
C ALA A 67 -0.76 2.00 -1.39
N ALA A 68 -0.36 2.96 -2.22
CA ALA A 68 -1.11 3.35 -3.41
C ALA A 68 -1.23 2.19 -4.40
N ARG A 69 -0.13 1.44 -4.64
CA ARG A 69 -0.16 0.23 -5.48
C ARG A 69 -1.09 -0.84 -4.92
N LEU A 70 -1.06 -1.07 -3.60
CA LEU A 70 -1.98 -2.01 -2.96
C LEU A 70 -3.44 -1.56 -3.11
N ARG A 71 -3.71 -0.27 -2.97
CA ARG A 71 -5.03 0.31 -3.19
C ARG A 71 -5.51 0.13 -4.62
N GLU A 72 -4.66 0.34 -5.62
CA GLU A 72 -4.98 0.10 -7.03
C GLU A 72 -5.30 -1.38 -7.29
N ARG A 73 -4.53 -2.31 -6.72
CA ARG A 73 -4.79 -3.75 -6.82
C ARG A 73 -6.12 -4.13 -6.18
N LEU A 74 -6.41 -3.59 -4.99
CA LEU A 74 -7.69 -3.80 -4.31
C LEU A 74 -8.87 -3.22 -5.11
N ALA A 75 -8.71 -2.04 -5.70
CA ALA A 75 -9.72 -1.42 -6.55
C ALA A 75 -10.00 -2.23 -7.82
N ALA A 76 -8.96 -2.80 -8.44
CA ALA A 76 -9.10 -3.71 -9.57
C ALA A 76 -9.89 -4.99 -9.21
N CYS A 77 -9.88 -5.38 -7.93
CA CYS A 77 -10.65 -6.50 -7.40
C CYS A 77 -12.07 -6.11 -6.94
N GLY A 78 -12.52 -4.89 -7.25
CA GLY A 78 -13.86 -4.39 -6.92
C GLY A 78 -13.99 -3.73 -5.55
N MET A 79 -12.91 -3.58 -4.78
CA MET A 79 -12.94 -2.90 -3.48
C MET A 79 -12.80 -1.38 -3.67
N ALA A 80 -13.92 -0.66 -3.66
CA ALA A 80 -13.93 0.80 -3.63
C ALA A 80 -13.46 1.30 -2.25
N LEU A 81 -12.18 1.66 -2.14
CA LEU A 81 -11.62 2.23 -0.92
C LEU A 81 -11.83 3.76 -0.92
N PRO A 82 -12.21 4.41 0.21
CA PRO A 82 -12.35 5.87 0.25
C PRO A 82 -11.01 6.56 0.00
N PRO A 83 -10.96 7.69 -0.74
CA PRO A 83 -9.72 8.44 -0.92
C PRO A 83 -9.12 8.79 0.45
N ARG A 84 -7.79 8.76 0.52
CA ARG A 84 -7.10 9.12 1.76
C ARG A 84 -7.51 10.54 2.12
N PRO A 85 -7.88 10.84 3.38
CA PRO A 85 -8.08 12.22 3.79
C PRO A 85 -6.75 12.91 3.61
N ASP A 86 -6.68 13.78 2.60
CA ASP A 86 -5.57 14.71 2.47
C ASP A 86 -5.56 15.50 3.77
N ARG A 87 -4.40 15.55 4.43
CA ARG A 87 -4.29 16.17 5.75
C ARG A 87 -4.74 17.62 5.60
N ALA A 88 -5.96 17.91 6.04
CA ALA A 88 -6.51 19.26 6.00
C ALA A 88 -5.48 20.21 6.64
N PRO A 89 -5.10 21.30 5.96
CA PRO A 89 -4.22 22.27 6.58
C PRO A 89 -4.89 22.70 7.88
N ALA A 90 -4.15 22.56 9.00
CA ALA A 90 -4.62 22.97 10.30
C ALA A 90 -5.20 24.39 10.19
N PRO A 91 -6.38 24.68 10.78
CA PRO A 91 -6.94 26.02 10.75
C PRO A 91 -5.88 26.95 11.29
N THR A 92 -5.37 27.79 10.39
CA THR A 92 -4.37 28.80 10.70
C THR A 92 -5.03 29.66 11.76
N ALA A 93 -4.42 29.73 12.94
CA ALA A 93 -4.90 30.56 14.03
C ALA A 93 -5.03 32.00 13.50
N ALA A 94 -6.27 32.40 13.22
CA ALA A 94 -6.62 33.77 12.97
C ALA A 94 -6.54 34.49 14.32
N ALA A 95 -5.42 35.17 14.56
CA ALA A 95 -5.37 36.34 15.42
C ALA A 95 -5.63 37.58 14.56
N PRO A 96 -6.41 38.54 15.06
CA PRO A 96 -5.78 39.66 15.78
C PRO A 96 -6.02 39.64 17.29
#